data_AF-A0A976JFY3-F1
#
_entry.id   AF-A0A976JFY3-F1
#
_cell.length_a   1.000
_cell.length_b   1.000
_cell.length_c   1.000
_cell.angle_alpha   90.00
_cell.angle_beta   90.00
_cell.angle_gamma   90.00
#
_symmetry.space_group_name_H-M   'P 1'
#
loop_
_entity.id
_entity.type
_entity.pdbx_description
1 polymer ?
#
loop_
_entity_poly.entity_id
_entity_poly.type
_entity_poly.pdbx_seq_one_letter_code
_entity_poly.pdbx_strand_id
1 'polypeptide(L)'
;MKIPRLLDIHNATVYRDNKKVFDGFSLSVEQGQSTAIIGPNGAGKSTLLKLLTRELYPVVNDESHVRILGHDRPILWELREKIGLVSADLQQGFVPDVSGLGVVVSGLHNSIGLFHYQDVTDEQLTRGRAVLEELGISD
;
A
#
# COMPACT_ATOMS: atom_id res chain seq x y z
N MET A 1 -23.69 -12.58 5.71
CA MET A 1 -23.03 -11.30 6.05
C MET A 1 -22.45 -10.70 4.78
N LYS A 2 -22.52 -9.38 4.59
CA LYS A 2 -21.96 -8.70 3.41
C LYS A 2 -20.45 -8.54 3.60
N ILE A 3 -19.65 -8.94 2.61
CA ILE A 3 -18.20 -8.71 2.60
C ILE A 3 -17.97 -7.18 2.59
N PRO A 4 -17.11 -6.62 3.47
CA PRO A 4 -16.87 -5.19 3.47
C PRO A 4 -16.16 -4.74 2.20
N ARG A 5 -16.31 -3.47 1.81
CA ARG A 5 -15.55 -2.89 0.69
C ARG A 5 -14.05 -2.92 0.95
N LEU A 6 -13.25 -3.05 -0.09
CA LEU A 6 -11.80 -2.88 0.00
C LEU A 6 -11.46 -1.45 0.42
N LEU A 7 -12.05 -0.48 -0.27
CA LEU A 7 -11.88 0.94 0.00
C LEU A 7 -13.24 1.63 -0.07
N ASP A 8 -13.54 2.44 0.94
CA ASP A 8 -14.75 3.26 0.96
C ASP A 8 -14.39 4.65 1.48
N ILE A 9 -14.34 5.60 0.56
CA ILE A 9 -14.03 7.01 0.81
C ILE A 9 -15.31 7.80 0.61
N HIS A 10 -15.67 8.61 1.59
CA HIS A 10 -16.80 9.51 1.54
C HIS A 10 -16.40 10.93 1.93
N ASN A 11 -16.75 11.88 1.05
CA ASN A 11 -16.61 13.32 1.26
C ASN A 11 -15.23 13.74 1.81
N ALA A 12 -14.16 13.08 1.35
CA ALA A 12 -12.82 13.27 1.89
C ALA A 12 -12.16 14.51 1.30
N THR A 13 -11.74 15.41 2.18
CA THR A 13 -10.84 16.51 1.83
C THR A 13 -9.43 16.13 2.25
N VAL A 14 -8.47 16.20 1.33
CA VAL A 14 -7.10 15.72 1.57
C VAL A 14 -6.10 16.75 1.06
N TYR A 15 -5.20 17.13 1.96
CA TYR A 15 -4.05 17.97 1.66
C TYR A 15 -2.81 17.10 1.57
N ARG A 16 -1.94 17.45 0.62
CA ARG A 16 -0.57 16.96 0.59
C ARG A 16 0.33 18.18 0.52
N ASP A 17 1.25 18.26 1.46
CA ASP A 17 2.02 19.47 1.73
C ASP A 17 1.02 20.64 1.98
N ASN A 18 1.08 21.71 1.19
CA ASN A 18 0.15 22.85 1.29
C ASN A 18 -0.90 22.89 0.18
N LYS A 19 -1.08 21.80 -0.57
CA LYS A 19 -2.02 21.73 -1.69
C LYS A 19 -3.23 20.86 -1.34
N LYS A 20 -4.44 21.41 -1.50
CA LYS A 20 -5.68 20.64 -1.49
C LYS A 20 -5.71 19.75 -2.73
N VAL A 21 -5.50 18.45 -2.55
CA VAL A 21 -5.50 17.46 -3.64
C VAL A 21 -6.90 16.96 -3.90
N PHE A 22 -7.65 16.68 -2.84
CA PHE A 22 -9.04 16.24 -2.89
C PHE A 22 -9.91 17.20 -2.10
N ASP A 23 -11.10 17.48 -2.62
CA ASP A 23 -12.11 18.37 -2.04
C ASP A 23 -13.47 17.67 -2.18
N GLY A 24 -14.00 17.12 -1.08
CA GLY A 24 -15.22 16.31 -1.10
C GLY A 24 -15.15 15.01 -1.94
N PHE A 25 -13.97 14.39 -2.08
CA PHE A 25 -13.78 13.21 -2.92
C PHE A 25 -14.46 11.96 -2.32
N SER A 26 -15.14 11.19 -3.16
CA SER A 26 -15.77 9.92 -2.77
C SER A 26 -15.44 8.82 -3.78
N LEU A 27 -15.16 7.61 -3.29
CA LEU A 27 -14.80 6.45 -4.09
C LEU A 27 -15.14 5.18 -3.31
N SER A 28 -15.73 4.19 -3.97
CA SER A 28 -15.94 2.86 -3.41
C SER A 28 -15.33 1.79 -4.33
N VAL A 29 -14.56 0.87 -3.73
CA VAL A 29 -13.95 -0.28 -4.42
C VAL A 29 -14.33 -1.55 -3.65
N GLU A 30 -14.93 -2.53 -4.35
CA GLU A 30 -15.34 -3.78 -3.73
C GLU A 30 -14.16 -4.78 -3.66
N GLN A 31 -14.20 -5.72 -2.71
CA GLN A 31 -13.21 -6.79 -2.65
C GLN A 31 -13.34 -7.74 -3.86
N GLY A 32 -12.21 -8.25 -4.34
CA GLY A 32 -12.17 -9.17 -5.49
C GLY A 32 -12.33 -8.49 -6.86
N GLN A 33 -12.47 -7.16 -6.90
CA GLN A 33 -12.50 -6.41 -8.14
C GLN A 33 -11.09 -6.01 -8.60
N SER A 34 -10.88 -6.06 -9.91
CA SER A 34 -9.78 -5.34 -10.56
C SER A 34 -10.29 -3.95 -10.95
N THR A 35 -9.70 -2.91 -10.38
CA THR A 35 -10.12 -1.52 -10.61
C THR A 35 -8.98 -0.71 -11.20
N ALA A 36 -9.23 -0.07 -12.36
CA ALA A 36 -8.30 0.87 -12.97
C ALA A 36 -8.64 2.31 -12.54
N ILE A 37 -7.66 3.03 -11.98
CA ILE A 37 -7.78 4.46 -11.66
C ILE A 37 -6.91 5.23 -12.65
N ILE A 38 -7.56 5.96 -13.56
CA ILE A 38 -6.90 6.66 -14.66
C ILE A 38 -7.08 8.16 -14.48
N GLY A 39 -6.04 8.93 -14.79
CA GLY A 39 -6.09 10.38 -14.77
C GLY A 39 -4.73 10.99 -15.14
N PRO A 40 -4.68 12.28 -15.49
CA PRO A 40 -3.44 12.96 -15.86
C PRO A 40 -2.44 13.01 -14.71
N ASN A 41 -1.21 13.41 -15.02
CA ASN A 41 -0.20 13.70 -13.99
C ASN A 41 -0.73 14.81 -13.07
N GLY A 42 -0.54 14.64 -11.75
CA GLY A 42 -1.07 15.57 -10.76
C GLY A 42 -2.55 15.38 -10.38
N ALA A 43 -3.28 14.44 -10.97
CA ALA A 43 -4.69 14.17 -10.64
C ALA A 43 -4.94 13.57 -9.23
N GLY A 44 -3.89 13.36 -8.43
CA GLY A 44 -4.01 12.82 -7.06
C GLY A 44 -3.89 11.30 -6.93
N LYS A 45 -3.54 10.56 -7.99
CA LYS A 45 -3.39 9.09 -7.95
C LYS A 45 -2.44 8.59 -6.84
N SER A 46 -1.25 9.17 -6.73
CA SER A 46 -0.32 8.83 -5.64
C SER A 46 -0.85 9.24 -4.26
N THR A 47 -1.60 10.34 -4.17
CA THR A 47 -2.27 10.75 -2.91
C THR A 47 -3.32 9.72 -2.49
N LEU A 48 -4.08 9.16 -3.45
CA LEU A 48 -5.02 8.08 -3.19
C LEU A 48 -4.33 6.81 -2.67
N LEU A 49 -3.18 6.42 -3.26
CA LEU A 49 -2.37 5.32 -2.74
C LEU A 49 -1.90 5.58 -1.31
N LYS A 50 -1.50 6.82 -0.99
CA LYS A 50 -1.07 7.20 0.37
C LYS A 50 -2.21 7.21 1.40
N LEU A 51 -3.45 7.46 0.97
CA LEU A 51 -4.63 7.26 1.84
C LEU A 51 -4.83 5.77 2.14
N LEU A 52 -4.67 4.90 1.13
CA LEU A 52 -4.79 3.46 1.28
C LEU A 52 -3.70 2.88 2.20
N THR A 53 -2.46 3.39 2.15
CA THR A 53 -1.38 2.95 3.04
C THR A 53 -1.37 3.64 4.41
N ARG A 54 -2.29 4.58 4.65
CA ARG A 54 -2.34 5.42 5.86
C ARG A 54 -1.09 6.27 6.07
N GLU A 55 -0.39 6.63 5.00
CA GLU A 55 0.66 7.66 5.01
C GLU A 55 0.06 9.08 5.00
N LEU A 56 -1.16 9.22 4.48
CA LEU A 56 -1.95 10.45 4.55
C LEU A 56 -3.30 10.16 5.19
N TYR A 57 -3.85 11.18 5.83
CA TYR A 57 -5.18 11.15 6.46
C TYR A 57 -6.03 12.29 5.89
N PRO A 58 -7.34 12.08 5.71
CA PRO A 58 -8.25 13.16 5.36
C PRO A 58 -8.37 14.16 6.51
N VAL A 59 -8.81 15.38 6.17
CA VAL A 59 -9.27 16.36 7.16
C VAL A 59 -10.43 15.75 7.94
N VAL A 60 -10.41 15.91 9.27
CA VAL A 60 -11.48 15.41 10.14
C VAL A 60 -12.76 16.20 9.88
N ASN A 61 -13.82 15.49 9.54
CA ASN A 61 -15.17 15.99 9.33
C ASN A 61 -16.15 14.87 9.71
N ASP A 62 -17.21 15.19 10.45
CA ASP A 62 -18.23 14.22 10.89
C ASP A 62 -18.98 13.58 9.71
N GLU A 63 -19.04 14.28 8.57
CA GLU A 63 -19.63 13.79 7.32
C GLU A 63 -18.62 13.14 6.38
N SER A 64 -17.41 12.80 6.85
CA SER A 64 -16.35 12.20 6.04
C SER A 64 -15.82 10.91 6.65
N HIS A 65 -15.51 9.92 5.80
CA HIS A 65 -14.78 8.73 6.22
C HIS A 65 -13.85 8.18 5.14
N VAL A 66 -12.82 7.47 5.60
CA VAL A 66 -11.94 6.63 4.78
C VAL A 66 -11.84 5.28 5.47
N ARG A 67 -12.54 4.29 4.93
CA ARG A 67 -12.55 2.91 5.43
C ARG A 67 -11.75 2.02 4.52
N ILE A 68 -10.92 1.19 5.11
CA ILE A 68 -10.20 0.16 4.39
C ILE A 68 -10.58 -1.18 5.00
N LEU A 69 -11.09 -2.09 4.17
CA LEU A 69 -11.65 -3.37 4.62
C LEU A 69 -12.73 -3.20 5.70
N GLY A 70 -13.51 -2.12 5.62
CA GLY A 70 -14.55 -1.77 6.59
C GLY A 70 -14.08 -1.04 7.86
N HIS A 71 -12.78 -0.80 8.02
CA HIS A 71 -12.23 -0.15 9.22
C HIS A 71 -11.86 1.32 8.99
N ASP A 72 -12.42 2.22 9.80
CA ASP A 72 -12.08 3.65 9.80
C ASP A 72 -10.66 3.93 10.33
N ARG A 73 -10.19 3.10 11.28
CA ARG A 73 -8.87 3.20 11.91
C ARG A 73 -8.29 1.79 12.11
N PRO A 74 -7.77 1.15 11.05
CA PRO A 74 -7.16 -0.16 11.17
C PRO A 74 -5.83 -0.07 11.93
N ILE A 75 -5.45 -1.16 12.60
CA ILE A 75 -4.09 -1.34 13.09
C ILE A 75 -3.18 -1.49 11.86
N LEU A 76 -2.14 -0.66 11.75
CA LEU A 76 -1.33 -0.57 10.54
C LEU A 76 -0.65 -1.90 10.18
N TRP A 77 -0.23 -2.66 11.19
CA TRP A 77 0.40 -3.96 11.01
C TRP A 77 -0.57 -4.95 10.34
N GLU A 78 -1.78 -5.06 10.85
CA GLU A 78 -2.84 -5.91 10.28
C GLU A 78 -3.28 -5.46 8.88
N LEU A 79 -3.29 -4.14 8.64
CA LEU A 79 -3.63 -3.59 7.32
C LEU A 79 -2.59 -4.03 6.28
N ARG A 80 -1.32 -3.90 6.62
CA ARG A 80 -0.20 -4.20 5.72
C ARG A 80 -0.05 -5.69 5.44
N GLU A 81 -0.46 -6.57 6.37
CA GLU A 81 -0.57 -8.02 6.10
C GLU A 81 -1.62 -8.35 5.03
N LYS A 82 -2.62 -7.48 4.84
CA LYS A 82 -3.75 -7.70 3.93
C LYS A 82 -3.61 -6.97 2.59
N ILE A 83 -2.64 -6.06 2.45
CA ILE A 83 -2.48 -5.22 1.27
C ILE A 83 -1.03 -5.30 0.77
N GLY A 84 -0.85 -5.89 -0.41
CA GLY A 84 0.37 -5.73 -1.19
C GLY A 84 0.33 -4.44 -2.00
N LEU A 85 1.33 -3.58 -1.82
CA LEU A 85 1.50 -2.37 -2.64
C LEU A 85 2.73 -2.51 -3.52
N VAL A 86 2.56 -2.23 -4.82
CA VAL A 86 3.67 -2.03 -5.76
C VAL A 86 3.55 -0.61 -6.29
N SER A 87 4.57 0.21 -6.07
CA SER A 87 4.56 1.61 -6.52
C SER A 87 5.98 2.13 -6.80
N ALA A 88 6.07 3.14 -7.65
CA ALA A 88 7.35 3.82 -7.91
C ALA A 88 7.89 4.51 -6.64
N ASP A 89 7.02 5.06 -5.82
CA ASP A 89 7.39 5.69 -4.54
C ASP A 89 8.00 4.65 -3.58
N LEU A 90 7.48 3.41 -3.56
CA LEU A 90 8.00 2.32 -2.74
C LEU A 90 9.41 1.91 -3.16
N GLN A 91 9.66 1.85 -4.47
CA GLN A 91 10.96 1.49 -5.02
C GLN A 91 12.08 2.43 -4.54
N GLN A 92 11.77 3.73 -4.38
CA GLN A 92 12.72 4.73 -3.89
C GLN A 92 13.12 4.52 -2.42
N GLY A 93 12.37 3.72 -1.66
CA GLY A 93 12.65 3.46 -0.25
C GLY A 93 13.69 2.36 -0.02
N PHE A 94 14.03 1.57 -1.03
CA PHE A 94 15.03 0.53 -0.90
C PHE A 94 16.45 1.11 -0.88
N VAL A 95 17.31 0.52 -0.05
CA VAL A 95 18.74 0.86 -0.06
C VAL A 95 19.38 0.42 -1.39
N PRO A 96 20.28 1.21 -2.00
CA PRO A 96 20.81 0.91 -3.33
C PRO A 96 21.48 -0.46 -3.49
N ASP A 97 22.07 -0.99 -2.42
CA ASP A 97 22.86 -2.23 -2.44
C ASP A 97 22.05 -3.49 -2.08
N VAL A 98 20.72 -3.38 -1.96
CA VAL A 98 19.89 -4.56 -1.67
C VAL A 98 19.83 -5.47 -2.89
N SER A 99 20.09 -6.76 -2.71
CA SER A 99 19.91 -7.76 -3.77
C SER A 99 18.43 -7.94 -4.10
N GLY A 100 18.10 -8.40 -5.32
CA GLY A 100 16.73 -8.75 -5.69
C GLY A 100 16.09 -9.78 -4.74
N LEU A 101 16.87 -10.76 -4.29
CA LEU A 101 16.43 -11.69 -3.25
C LEU A 101 16.13 -10.98 -1.93
N GLY A 102 16.98 -10.03 -1.52
CA GLY A 102 16.75 -9.21 -0.33
C GLY A 102 15.46 -8.39 -0.41
N VAL A 103 15.13 -7.83 -1.58
CA VAL A 103 13.87 -7.12 -1.83
C VAL A 103 12.66 -8.04 -1.65
N VAL A 104 12.70 -9.23 -2.25
CA VAL A 104 11.58 -10.18 -2.14
C VAL A 104 11.40 -10.65 -0.71
N VAL A 105 12.49 -11.01 -0.03
CA VAL A 105 12.45 -11.50 1.35
C VAL A 105 12.01 -10.41 2.33
N SER A 106 12.38 -9.15 2.11
CA SER A 106 11.93 -8.05 2.99
C SER A 106 10.41 -7.86 2.98
N GLY A 107 9.75 -8.22 1.87
CA GLY A 107 8.28 -8.24 1.77
C GLY A 107 7.63 -9.19 2.77
N LEU A 108 8.27 -10.32 3.10
CA LEU A 108 7.78 -11.27 4.11
C LEU A 108 7.82 -10.68 5.54
N HIS A 109 8.64 -9.65 5.73
CA HIS A 109 8.78 -8.93 6.99
C HIS A 109 8.05 -7.59 6.99
N ASN A 110 7.21 -7.32 5.97
CA ASN A 110 6.49 -6.06 5.82
C ASN A 110 7.43 -4.84 5.87
N SER A 111 8.57 -4.96 5.18
CA SER A 111 9.68 -4.03 5.23
C SER A 111 10.26 -3.73 3.85
N ILE A 112 10.88 -2.55 3.73
CA ILE A 112 11.49 -2.05 2.49
C ILE A 112 13.00 -2.22 2.62
N GLY A 113 13.47 -3.46 2.55
CA GLY A 113 14.84 -3.86 2.82
C GLY A 113 15.01 -4.72 4.07
N LEU A 114 16.19 -5.29 4.23
CA LEU A 114 16.54 -6.14 5.37
C LEU A 114 17.30 -5.32 6.41
N PHE A 115 16.87 -5.40 7.67
CA PHE A 115 17.49 -4.72 8.80
C PHE A 115 18.23 -5.71 9.70
N HIS A 116 19.28 -5.24 10.40
CA HIS A 116 20.16 -6.09 11.21
C HIS A 116 19.46 -6.88 12.35
N TYR A 117 18.23 -6.51 12.72
CA TYR A 117 17.45 -7.18 13.75
C TYR A 117 16.46 -8.21 13.19
N GLN A 118 16.39 -8.39 11.87
CA GLN A 118 15.50 -9.35 11.23
C GLN A 118 16.25 -10.67 11.02
N ASP A 119 15.78 -11.73 11.67
CA ASP A 119 16.25 -13.08 11.41
C ASP A 119 15.58 -13.60 10.14
N VAL A 120 16.38 -13.75 9.08
CA VAL A 120 15.94 -14.34 7.82
C VAL A 120 16.22 -15.84 7.86
N THR A 121 15.17 -16.66 7.75
CA THR A 121 15.30 -18.12 7.79
C THR A 121 15.62 -18.70 6.41
N ASP A 122 16.21 -19.91 6.38
CA ASP A 122 16.45 -20.64 5.13
C ASP A 122 15.16 -20.92 4.36
N GLU A 123 14.05 -21.13 5.06
CA GLU A 123 12.72 -21.27 4.47
C GLU A 123 12.29 -19.99 3.73
N GLN A 124 12.50 -18.82 4.35
CA GLN A 124 12.20 -17.52 3.73
C GLN A 124 13.09 -17.26 2.52
N LEU A 125 14.38 -17.63 2.57
CA LEU A 125 15.28 -17.53 1.43
C LEU A 125 14.85 -18.45 0.28
N THR A 126 14.47 -19.69 0.59
CA THR A 126 13.99 -20.67 -0.38
C THR A 126 12.73 -20.14 -1.07
N ARG A 127 11.77 -19.63 -0.28
CA ARG A 127 10.55 -19.01 -0.80
C ARG A 127 10.85 -17.79 -1.66
N GLY A 128 11.79 -16.94 -1.24
CA GLY A 128 12.19 -15.75 -2.00
C GLY A 128 12.79 -16.12 -3.36
N ARG A 129 13.65 -17.14 -3.42
CA ARG A 129 14.22 -17.64 -4.69
C ARG A 129 13.15 -18.21 -5.62
N ALA A 130 12.20 -18.97 -5.09
CA ALA A 130 11.10 -19.51 -5.88
C ALA A 130 10.25 -18.39 -6.53
N VAL A 131 10.02 -17.28 -5.82
CA VAL A 131 9.34 -16.11 -6.39
C VAL A 131 10.16 -15.45 -7.51
N LEU A 132 11.48 -15.31 -7.33
CA LEU A 132 12.34 -14.77 -8.40
C LEU A 132 12.33 -15.65 -9.65
N GLU A 133 12.34 -16.98 -9.47
CA GLU A 133 12.24 -17.94 -10.56
C GLU A 133 10.88 -17.85 -11.27
N GLU A 134 9.78 -17.78 -10.52
CA GLU A 134 8.42 -17.59 -11.07
C GLU A 134 8.30 -16.31 -11.90
N LEU A 135 8.98 -15.24 -11.46
CA LEU A 135 9.03 -13.96 -12.15
C LEU A 135 10.06 -13.92 -13.31
N GLY A 136 10.88 -14.96 -13.47
CA GLY A 136 11.92 -15.03 -14.52
C GLY A 136 13.08 -14.05 -14.31
N ILE A 137 13.42 -13.73 -13.06
CA ILE A 137 14.45 -12.75 -12.67
C ILE A 137 15.41 -13.31 -11.61
N SER A 138 15.71 -14.61 -11.68
CA SER A 138 16.59 -15.32 -10.74
C SER A 138 18.08 -15.05 -10.92
N ASP A 139 18.48 -14.54 -12.08
CA ASP A 139 19.88 -14.40 -12.52
C ASP A 139 20.50 -13.03 -12.16
#